data_AF-Q9D083-F1
#
_entry.id   AF-Q9D083-F1
#
_cell.length_a   1.000
_cell.length_b   1.000
_cell.length_c   1.000
_cell.angle_alpha   90.00
_cell.angle_beta   90.00
_cell.angle_gamma   90.00
#
_symmetry.space_group_name_H-M   'P 1'
#
loop_
_entity.id
_entity.type
_entity.pdbx_description
1 polymer ?
#
loop_
_entity_poly.entity_id
_entity_poly.type
_entity_poly.pdbx_seq_one_letter_code
_entity_poly.pdbx_strand_id
1 'polypeptide(L)'
;MAAFRDMVEVSNWLLSLLGANRAEAQQRRLLGSYEQMMERLLEMQDGAYRQLRETLAVEEEVAQSLLELKECTRQGDTELQQLEVELQRTSKEDTCVQARLRQLITELQELREMEEELQRQERDVDEDNTVTIPSAVYVAHLYHQISKIQWDYECEPGMIKGIHHGPTVAQPIHLDSAQLSPKFISDYLWSLVDTTWEPEP
;
A
#
# COMPACT_ATOMS: atom_id res chain seq x y z
N MET A 1 80.44 -108.86 -32.02
CA MET A 1 79.20 -108.50 -32.77
C MET A 1 78.04 -108.08 -31.86
N ALA A 2 77.95 -108.54 -30.60
CA ALA A 2 76.93 -108.06 -29.64
C ALA A 2 77.16 -106.61 -29.20
N ALA A 3 78.38 -106.29 -28.72
CA ALA A 3 78.70 -104.96 -28.17
C ALA A 3 78.46 -103.75 -29.10
N PHE A 4 78.54 -103.91 -30.43
CA PHE A 4 78.24 -102.82 -31.37
C PHE A 4 76.74 -102.61 -31.58
N ARG A 5 75.92 -103.67 -31.52
CA ARG A 5 74.45 -103.52 -31.57
C ARG A 5 73.95 -102.87 -30.30
N ASP A 6 74.46 -103.32 -29.15
CA ASP A 6 74.15 -102.72 -27.86
C ASP A 6 74.52 -101.22 -27.84
N MET A 7 75.66 -100.83 -28.42
CA MET A 7 76.07 -99.42 -28.51
C MET A 7 75.17 -98.60 -29.43
N VAL A 8 74.72 -99.15 -30.57
CA VAL A 8 73.78 -98.46 -31.48
C VAL A 8 72.39 -98.35 -30.85
N GLU A 9 71.91 -99.38 -30.17
CA GLU A 9 70.64 -99.36 -29.43
C GLU A 9 70.67 -98.32 -28.30
N VAL A 10 71.77 -98.25 -27.55
CA VAL A 10 71.99 -97.19 -26.55
C VAL A 10 72.03 -95.82 -27.20
N SER A 11 72.69 -95.66 -28.36
CA SER A 11 72.74 -94.37 -29.06
C SER A 11 71.36 -93.93 -29.60
N ASN A 12 70.55 -94.85 -30.12
CA ASN A 12 69.20 -94.58 -30.60
C ASN A 12 68.25 -94.27 -29.43
N TRP A 13 68.39 -94.97 -28.31
CA TRP A 13 67.66 -94.68 -27.09
C TRP A 13 68.02 -93.29 -26.53
N LEU A 14 69.31 -92.92 -26.54
CA LEU A 14 69.72 -91.58 -26.14
C LEU A 14 69.15 -90.49 -27.07
N LEU A 15 69.09 -90.73 -28.38
CA LEU A 15 68.50 -89.79 -29.33
C LEU A 15 66.97 -89.65 -29.15
N SER A 16 66.24 -90.74 -28.92
CA SER A 16 64.82 -90.68 -28.62
C SER A 16 64.56 -89.97 -27.29
N LEU A 17 65.39 -90.22 -26.27
CA LEU A 17 65.34 -89.53 -24.98
C LEU A 17 65.63 -88.02 -25.13
N LEU A 18 66.63 -87.64 -25.93
CA LEU A 18 66.95 -86.23 -26.22
C LEU A 18 65.83 -85.54 -27.02
N GLY A 19 65.23 -86.24 -27.99
CA GLY A 19 64.10 -85.75 -28.77
C GLY A 19 62.85 -85.55 -27.90
N ALA A 20 62.53 -86.52 -27.03
CA ALA A 20 61.46 -86.42 -26.06
C ALA A 20 61.70 -85.26 -25.08
N ASN A 21 62.91 -85.13 -24.54
CA ASN A 21 63.26 -84.01 -23.64
C ASN A 21 63.15 -82.64 -24.34
N ARG A 22 63.54 -82.54 -25.62
CA ARG A 22 63.36 -81.31 -26.40
C ARG A 22 61.89 -80.99 -26.65
N ALA A 23 61.06 -81.97 -27.01
CA ALA A 23 59.63 -81.78 -27.20
C ALA A 23 58.93 -81.40 -25.88
N GLU A 24 59.28 -82.05 -24.77
CA GLU A 24 58.81 -81.68 -23.43
C GLU A 24 59.23 -80.25 -23.07
N ALA A 25 60.48 -79.86 -23.32
CA ALA A 25 60.95 -78.50 -23.07
C ALA A 25 60.20 -77.45 -23.92
N GLN A 26 59.88 -77.76 -25.17
CA GLN A 26 59.04 -76.90 -26.03
C GLN A 26 57.61 -76.80 -25.50
N GLN A 27 57.00 -77.93 -25.10
CA GLN A 27 55.67 -77.95 -24.52
C GLN A 27 55.61 -77.15 -23.20
N ARG A 28 56.61 -77.30 -22.32
CA ARG A 28 56.71 -76.50 -21.08
C ARG A 28 56.80 -75.00 -21.36
N ARG A 29 57.55 -74.59 -22.40
CA ARG A 29 57.62 -73.17 -22.78
C ARG A 29 56.29 -72.65 -23.31
N LEU A 30 55.60 -73.43 -24.15
CA LEU A 30 54.28 -73.04 -24.66
C LEU A 30 53.26 -72.96 -23.52
N LEU A 31 53.21 -73.96 -22.63
CA LEU A 31 52.35 -73.93 -21.44
C LEU A 31 52.65 -72.74 -20.55
N GLY A 32 53.93 -72.47 -20.25
CA GLY A 32 54.31 -71.28 -19.48
C GLY A 32 53.92 -69.96 -20.17
N SER A 33 53.96 -69.89 -21.49
CA SER A 33 53.48 -68.70 -22.22
C SER A 33 51.95 -68.54 -22.18
N TYR A 34 51.19 -69.65 -22.21
CA TYR A 34 49.74 -69.63 -22.04
C TYR A 34 49.34 -69.27 -20.61
N GLU A 35 50.04 -69.79 -19.61
CA GLU A 35 49.86 -69.44 -18.20
C GLU A 35 50.07 -67.94 -17.98
N GLN A 36 51.18 -67.37 -18.45
CA GLN A 36 51.43 -65.92 -18.38
C GLN A 36 50.38 -65.08 -19.10
N MET A 37 49.88 -65.54 -20.25
CA MET A 37 48.81 -64.86 -20.95
C MET A 37 47.51 -64.88 -20.16
N MET A 38 47.16 -66.03 -19.57
CA MET A 38 45.96 -66.18 -18.75
C MET A 38 46.05 -65.33 -17.48
N GLU A 39 47.20 -65.31 -16.80
CA GLU A 39 47.44 -64.46 -15.64
C GLU A 39 47.22 -62.98 -15.97
N ARG A 40 47.78 -62.49 -17.09
CA ARG A 40 47.57 -61.10 -17.52
C ARG A 40 46.11 -60.79 -17.86
N LEU A 41 45.39 -61.74 -18.46
CA LEU A 41 43.96 -61.57 -18.76
C LEU A 41 43.12 -61.51 -17.48
N LEU A 42 43.42 -62.36 -16.49
CA LEU A 42 42.77 -62.33 -15.18
C LEU A 42 43.08 -61.04 -14.44
N GLU A 43 44.33 -60.59 -14.42
CA GLU A 43 44.73 -59.31 -13.81
C GLU A 43 44.01 -58.13 -14.47
N MET A 44 43.92 -58.11 -15.81
CA MET A 44 43.19 -57.09 -16.55
C MET A 44 41.69 -57.13 -16.23
N GLN A 45 41.11 -58.33 -16.17
CA GLN A 45 39.70 -58.54 -15.83
C GLN A 45 39.41 -58.05 -14.40
N ASP A 46 40.25 -58.42 -13.42
CA ASP A 46 40.12 -57.99 -12.03
C ASP A 46 40.32 -56.47 -11.87
N GLY A 47 41.23 -55.89 -12.66
CA GLY A 47 41.43 -54.44 -12.74
C GLY A 47 40.19 -53.73 -13.29
N ALA A 48 39.63 -54.23 -14.39
CA ALA A 48 38.41 -53.70 -15.00
C ALA A 48 37.19 -53.83 -14.05
N TYR A 49 37.04 -54.96 -13.35
CA TYR A 49 35.98 -55.12 -12.36
C TYR A 49 36.11 -54.14 -11.20
N ARG A 50 37.32 -53.90 -10.70
CA ARG A 50 37.56 -52.88 -9.67
C ARG A 50 37.18 -51.48 -10.15
N GLN A 51 37.62 -51.10 -11.35
CA GLN A 51 37.25 -49.82 -11.95
C GLN A 51 35.73 -49.68 -12.12
N LEU A 52 35.04 -50.70 -12.62
CA LEU A 52 33.58 -50.68 -12.76
C LEU A 52 32.87 -50.49 -11.42
N ARG A 53 33.38 -51.13 -10.36
CA ARG A 53 32.82 -51.01 -9.01
C ARG A 53 33.04 -49.62 -8.43
N GLU A 54 34.21 -49.03 -8.65
CA GLU A 54 34.52 -47.65 -8.27
C GLU A 54 33.63 -46.67 -9.02
N THR A 55 33.45 -46.84 -10.34
CA THR A 55 32.55 -45.96 -11.12
C THR A 55 31.10 -46.06 -10.68
N LEU A 56 30.63 -47.27 -10.33
CA LEU A 56 29.27 -47.47 -9.83
C LEU A 56 29.09 -46.78 -8.46
N ALA A 57 30.06 -46.90 -7.56
CA ALA A 57 30.00 -46.22 -6.26
C ALA A 57 29.94 -44.70 -6.40
N VAL A 58 30.76 -44.13 -7.30
CA VAL A 58 30.72 -42.69 -7.59
C VAL A 58 29.39 -42.28 -8.23
N GLU A 59 28.82 -43.09 -9.13
CA GLU A 59 27.51 -42.83 -9.72
C GLU A 59 26.39 -42.84 -8.66
N GLU A 60 26.42 -43.79 -7.72
CA GLU A 60 25.49 -43.86 -6.59
C GLU A 60 25.59 -42.63 -5.68
N GLU A 61 26.80 -42.19 -5.34
CA GLU A 61 27.03 -40.96 -4.55
C GLU A 61 26.50 -39.70 -5.26
N VAL A 62 26.74 -39.59 -6.56
CA VAL A 62 26.23 -38.48 -7.37
C VAL A 62 24.70 -38.53 -7.45
N ALA A 63 24.11 -39.71 -7.62
CA ALA A 63 22.66 -39.88 -7.66
C ALA A 63 22.00 -39.47 -6.33
N GLN A 64 22.59 -39.85 -5.19
CA GLN A 64 22.12 -39.43 -3.87
C GLN A 64 22.23 -37.91 -3.69
N SER A 65 23.38 -37.33 -4.02
CA SER A 65 23.59 -35.87 -3.94
C SER A 65 22.61 -35.09 -4.82
N LEU A 66 22.28 -35.63 -6.01
CA LEU A 66 21.28 -35.03 -6.90
C LEU A 66 19.85 -35.12 -6.35
N LEU A 67 19.52 -36.17 -5.61
CA LEU A 67 18.21 -36.28 -4.94
C LEU A 67 18.12 -35.25 -3.80
N GLU A 68 19.14 -35.16 -2.95
CA GLU A 68 19.21 -34.16 -1.88
C GLU A 68 19.10 -32.73 -2.43
N LEU A 69 19.84 -32.41 -3.49
CA LEU A 69 19.76 -31.09 -4.12
C LEU A 69 18.36 -30.79 -4.67
N LYS A 70 17.67 -31.79 -5.26
CA LYS A 70 16.29 -31.65 -5.75
C LYS A 70 15.31 -31.42 -4.60
N GLU A 71 15.50 -32.09 -3.47
CA GLU A 71 14.66 -31.88 -2.28
C GLU A 71 14.87 -30.49 -1.70
N CYS A 72 16.12 -30.04 -1.55
CA CYS A 72 16.44 -28.67 -1.13
C CYS A 72 15.84 -27.62 -2.07
N THR A 73 15.92 -27.85 -3.40
CA THR A 73 15.33 -26.95 -4.40
C THR A 73 13.81 -26.87 -4.23
N ARG A 74 13.14 -28.02 -4.04
CA ARG A 74 11.69 -28.05 -3.81
C ARG A 74 11.27 -27.32 -2.54
N GLN A 75 12.04 -27.46 -1.47
CA GLN A 75 11.79 -26.73 -0.22
C GLN A 75 11.93 -25.22 -0.46
N GLY A 76 13.01 -24.79 -1.11
CA GLY A 76 13.20 -23.39 -1.50
C GLY A 76 12.07 -22.85 -2.38
N ASP A 77 11.60 -23.63 -3.36
CA ASP A 77 10.46 -23.24 -4.21
C ASP A 77 9.18 -23.04 -3.39
N THR A 78 8.92 -23.91 -2.39
CA THR A 78 7.75 -23.74 -1.51
C THR A 78 7.86 -22.52 -0.61
N GLU A 79 9.05 -22.21 -0.10
CA GLU A 79 9.28 -20.99 0.70
C GLU A 79 9.10 -19.72 -0.15
N LEU A 80 9.61 -19.73 -1.38
CA LEU A 80 9.43 -18.63 -2.33
C LEU A 80 7.95 -18.40 -2.66
N GLN A 81 7.18 -19.47 -2.86
CA GLN A 81 5.73 -19.36 -3.08
C GLN A 81 5.00 -18.78 -1.85
N GLN A 82 5.41 -19.16 -0.64
CA GLN A 82 4.84 -18.58 0.58
C GLN A 82 5.15 -17.09 0.70
N LEU A 83 6.40 -16.70 0.47
CA LEU A 83 6.82 -15.29 0.48
C LEU A 83 6.12 -14.47 -0.60
N GLU A 84 5.88 -15.04 -1.78
CA GLU A 84 5.14 -14.36 -2.85
C GLU A 84 3.67 -14.12 -2.45
N VAL A 85 3.02 -15.10 -1.83
CA VAL A 85 1.65 -14.95 -1.31
C VAL A 85 1.59 -13.90 -0.20
N GLU A 86 2.55 -13.88 0.72
CA GLU A 86 2.65 -12.87 1.77
C GLU A 86 2.90 -11.47 1.19
N LEU A 87 3.76 -11.35 0.17
CA LEU A 87 4.01 -10.11 -0.53
C LEU A 87 2.74 -9.58 -1.20
N GLN A 88 1.97 -10.45 -1.88
CA GLN A 88 0.70 -10.06 -2.48
C GLN A 88 -0.36 -9.66 -1.45
N ARG A 89 -0.33 -10.27 -0.26
CA ARG A 89 -1.22 -9.90 0.84
C ARG A 89 -0.86 -8.52 1.40
N THR A 90 0.41 -8.31 1.72
CA THR A 90 0.90 -7.03 2.25
C THR A 90 0.69 -5.90 1.25
N SER A 91 0.89 -6.14 -0.05
CA SER A 91 0.61 -5.13 -1.07
C SER A 91 -0.88 -4.76 -1.16
N LYS A 92 -1.78 -5.73 -1.01
CA LYS A 92 -3.23 -5.46 -0.96
C LYS A 92 -3.59 -4.64 0.28
N GLU A 93 -3.02 -4.98 1.43
CA GLU A 93 -3.21 -4.25 2.69
C GLU A 93 -2.70 -2.80 2.55
N ASP A 94 -1.51 -2.59 1.98
CA ASP A 94 -0.94 -1.26 1.71
C ASP A 94 -1.85 -0.43 0.79
N THR A 95 -2.33 -1.00 -0.33
CA THR A 95 -3.27 -0.29 -1.22
C THR A 95 -4.59 0.10 -0.52
N CYS A 96 -5.10 -0.73 0.38
CA CYS A 96 -6.30 -0.43 1.17
C CYS A 96 -6.05 0.72 2.16
N VAL A 97 -4.91 0.70 2.86
CA VAL A 97 -4.52 1.76 3.79
C VAL A 97 -4.30 3.07 3.04
N GLN A 98 -3.64 3.05 1.88
CA GLN A 98 -3.47 4.24 1.05
C GLN A 98 -4.81 4.82 0.57
N ALA A 99 -5.78 3.97 0.19
CA ALA A 99 -7.11 4.42 -0.19
C ALA A 99 -7.85 5.11 0.99
N ARG A 100 -7.79 4.51 2.18
CA ARG A 100 -8.37 5.10 3.40
C ARG A 100 -7.69 6.43 3.78
N LEU A 101 -6.37 6.51 3.64
CA LEU A 101 -5.64 7.75 3.91
C LEU A 101 -6.09 8.87 2.97
N ARG A 102 -6.24 8.57 1.66
CA ARG A 102 -6.75 9.56 0.69
C ARG A 102 -8.16 10.04 1.06
N GLN A 103 -9.04 9.12 1.44
CA GLN A 103 -10.40 9.47 1.90
C GLN A 103 -10.37 10.38 3.14
N LEU A 104 -9.54 10.08 4.14
CA LEU A 104 -9.43 10.91 5.34
C LEU A 104 -8.87 12.31 5.03
N ILE A 105 -7.96 12.42 4.06
CA ILE A 105 -7.43 13.71 3.62
C ILE A 105 -8.54 14.55 2.96
N THR A 106 -9.38 13.95 2.12
CA THR A 106 -10.51 14.66 1.49
C THR A 106 -11.54 15.10 2.53
N GLU A 107 -11.89 14.23 3.48
CA GLU A 107 -12.82 14.57 4.58
C GLU A 107 -12.28 15.72 5.45
N LEU A 108 -10.96 15.75 5.72
CA LEU A 108 -10.33 16.85 6.45
C LEU A 108 -10.35 18.18 5.69
N GLN A 109 -10.26 18.15 4.35
CA GLN A 109 -10.36 19.36 3.53
C GLN A 109 -11.80 19.90 3.55
N GLU A 110 -12.79 19.04 3.38
CA GLU A 110 -14.21 19.41 3.47
C GLU A 110 -14.55 20.01 4.84
N LEU A 111 -14.06 19.41 5.93
CA LEU A 111 -14.24 19.93 7.29
C LEU A 111 -13.62 21.32 7.48
N ARG A 112 -12.43 21.57 6.90
CA ARG A 112 -11.79 22.89 6.95
C ARG A 112 -12.58 23.94 6.18
N GLU A 113 -13.08 23.60 5.01
CA GLU A 113 -13.92 24.51 4.22
C GLU A 113 -15.20 24.87 4.97
N MET A 114 -15.85 23.90 5.60
CA MET A 114 -17.02 24.13 6.45
C MET A 114 -16.69 24.98 7.69
N GLU A 115 -15.55 24.76 8.33
CA GLU A 115 -15.10 25.58 9.46
C GLU A 115 -14.90 27.04 9.05
N GLU A 116 -14.21 27.28 7.92
CA GLU A 116 -14.00 28.63 7.41
C GLU A 116 -15.32 29.34 7.06
N GLU A 117 -16.27 28.61 6.48
CA GLU A 117 -17.60 29.14 6.16
C GLU A 117 -18.38 29.52 7.41
N LEU A 118 -18.38 28.66 8.44
CA LEU A 118 -19.01 28.97 9.72
C LEU A 118 -18.37 30.19 10.39
N GLN A 119 -17.04 30.32 10.34
CA GLN A 119 -16.34 31.49 10.88
C GLN A 119 -16.66 32.80 10.12
N ARG A 120 -17.01 32.73 8.83
CA ARG A 120 -17.49 33.90 8.09
C ARG A 120 -18.89 34.28 8.54
N GLN A 121 -19.79 33.30 8.62
CA GLN A 121 -21.16 33.51 9.06
C GLN A 121 -21.24 34.05 10.51
N GLU A 122 -20.39 33.56 11.41
CA GLU A 122 -20.31 34.07 12.78
C GLU A 122 -19.91 35.55 12.81
N ARG A 123 -18.93 35.96 11.99
CA ARG A 123 -18.51 37.36 11.88
C ARG A 123 -19.61 38.27 11.33
N ASP A 124 -20.34 37.82 10.32
CA ASP A 124 -21.46 38.58 9.75
C ASP A 124 -22.56 38.81 10.79
N VAL A 125 -22.90 37.76 11.55
CA VAL A 125 -23.89 37.85 12.65
C VAL A 125 -23.40 38.77 13.77
N ASP A 126 -22.11 38.73 14.11
CA ASP A 126 -21.52 39.62 15.10
C ASP A 126 -21.56 41.08 14.65
N GLU A 127 -21.29 41.38 13.38
CA GLU A 127 -21.37 42.75 12.84
C GLU A 127 -22.81 43.28 12.90
N ASP A 128 -23.79 42.47 12.51
CA ASP A 128 -25.20 42.84 12.61
C ASP A 128 -25.63 43.09 14.06
N ASN A 129 -25.24 42.21 14.98
CA ASN A 129 -25.60 42.33 16.39
C ASN A 129 -24.89 43.47 17.12
N THR A 130 -23.62 43.76 16.79
CA THR A 130 -22.81 44.74 17.52
C THR A 130 -22.85 46.14 16.93
N VAL A 131 -23.08 46.27 15.62
CA VAL A 131 -23.04 47.56 14.92
C VAL A 131 -24.40 47.93 14.38
N THR A 132 -24.99 47.09 13.52
CA THR A 132 -26.18 47.44 12.76
C THR A 132 -27.42 47.59 13.64
N ILE A 133 -27.70 46.59 14.48
CA ILE A 133 -28.89 46.60 15.34
C ILE A 133 -28.81 47.74 16.37
N PRO A 134 -27.70 47.93 17.13
CA PRO A 134 -27.61 49.04 18.08
C PRO A 134 -27.70 50.41 17.41
N SER A 135 -27.10 50.58 16.22
CA SER A 135 -27.20 51.81 15.45
C SER A 135 -28.64 52.09 15.00
N ALA A 136 -29.34 51.09 14.46
CA ALA A 136 -30.74 51.23 14.05
C ALA A 136 -31.65 51.53 15.25
N VAL A 137 -31.43 50.87 16.39
CA VAL A 137 -32.13 51.15 17.66
C VAL A 137 -31.85 52.57 18.13
N TYR A 138 -30.60 53.02 18.07
CA TYR A 138 -30.22 54.38 18.44
C TYR A 138 -30.87 55.43 17.53
N VAL A 139 -30.87 55.21 16.22
CA VAL A 139 -31.53 56.11 15.25
C VAL A 139 -33.04 56.15 15.48
N ALA A 140 -33.70 54.99 15.68
CA ALA A 140 -35.12 54.94 16.02
C ALA A 140 -35.42 55.68 17.33
N HIS A 141 -34.54 55.52 18.33
CA HIS A 141 -34.64 56.25 19.60
C HIS A 141 -34.48 57.75 19.41
N LEU A 142 -33.53 58.21 18.59
CA LEU A 142 -33.36 59.63 18.26
C LEU A 142 -34.60 60.21 17.57
N TYR A 143 -35.17 59.51 16.59
CA TYR A 143 -36.42 59.94 15.97
C TYR A 143 -37.55 60.06 16.98
N HIS A 144 -37.66 59.11 17.91
CA HIS A 144 -38.63 59.18 19.00
C HIS A 144 -38.34 60.35 19.96
N GLN A 145 -37.08 60.59 20.35
CA GLN A 145 -36.72 61.69 21.24
C GLN A 145 -36.99 63.08 20.62
N ILE A 146 -36.65 63.24 19.34
CA ILE A 146 -36.82 64.51 18.61
C ILE A 146 -38.30 64.79 18.35
N SER A 147 -39.02 63.79 17.81
CA SER A 147 -40.42 63.99 17.44
C SER A 147 -41.37 63.84 18.62
N LYS A 148 -41.01 63.06 19.64
CA LYS A 148 -41.91 62.57 20.71
C LYS A 148 -43.16 61.86 20.19
N ILE A 149 -43.12 61.37 18.94
CA ILE A 149 -44.22 60.63 18.33
C ILE A 149 -43.99 59.13 18.51
N GLN A 150 -45.05 58.42 18.86
CA GLN A 150 -45.14 56.96 18.77
C GLN A 150 -46.12 56.60 17.67
N TRP A 151 -45.65 55.85 16.68
CA TRP A 151 -46.47 55.43 15.56
C TRP A 151 -47.26 54.17 15.90
N ASP A 152 -48.51 54.13 15.47
CA ASP A 152 -49.33 52.93 15.51
C ASP A 152 -49.08 52.15 14.21
N TYR A 153 -48.51 50.96 14.33
CA TYR A 153 -48.19 50.10 13.19
C TYR A 153 -49.34 49.15 12.82
N GLU A 154 -50.41 49.09 13.63
CA GLU A 154 -51.60 48.26 13.39
C GLU A 154 -52.67 49.03 12.59
N CYS A 155 -52.27 49.76 11.55
CA CYS A 155 -53.16 50.58 10.73
C CYS A 155 -53.13 50.21 9.24
N GLU A 156 -54.11 50.72 8.47
CA GLU A 156 -54.24 50.45 7.04
C GLU A 156 -53.04 50.99 6.24
N PRO A 157 -52.58 50.31 5.17
CA PRO A 157 -51.49 50.78 4.33
C PRO A 157 -51.81 52.16 3.73
N GLY A 158 -50.97 53.16 4.00
CA GLY A 158 -51.18 54.55 3.59
C GLY A 158 -51.84 55.42 4.66
N MET A 159 -52.23 54.86 5.80
CA MET A 159 -52.69 55.64 6.94
C MET A 159 -51.53 55.95 7.89
N ILE A 160 -51.32 57.21 8.23
CA ILE A 160 -50.32 57.66 9.20
C ILE A 160 -51.05 57.91 10.52
N LYS A 161 -50.96 56.94 11.43
CA LYS A 161 -51.55 57.00 12.78
C LYS A 161 -50.48 56.97 13.86
N GLY A 162 -50.66 57.77 14.90
CA GLY A 162 -49.75 57.80 16.03
C GLY A 162 -50.20 58.72 17.14
N ILE A 163 -49.37 58.87 18.15
CA ILE A 163 -49.60 59.74 19.30
C ILE A 163 -48.36 60.61 19.51
N HIS A 164 -48.53 61.93 19.52
CA HIS A 164 -47.50 62.89 19.88
C HIS A 164 -47.54 63.16 21.39
N HIS A 165 -46.43 62.90 22.07
CA HIS A 165 -46.27 63.15 23.51
C HIS A 165 -45.69 64.54 23.76
N GLY A 166 -46.54 65.56 23.75
CA GLY A 166 -46.17 66.92 24.14
C GLY A 166 -46.00 67.08 25.67
N PRO A 167 -45.50 68.24 26.14
CA PRO A 167 -45.21 68.49 27.55
C PRO A 167 -46.44 68.51 28.48
N THR A 168 -47.66 68.63 27.94
CA THR A 168 -48.88 68.74 28.75
C THR A 168 -49.95 67.72 28.39
N VAL A 169 -50.24 67.53 27.10
CA VAL A 169 -51.32 66.66 26.64
C VAL A 169 -50.85 65.87 25.41
N ALA A 170 -51.06 64.55 25.43
CA ALA A 170 -50.81 63.71 24.27
C ALA A 170 -51.84 63.98 23.17
N GLN A 171 -51.37 64.21 21.93
CA GLN A 171 -52.22 64.54 20.79
C GLN A 171 -52.27 63.35 19.81
N PRO A 172 -53.47 62.87 19.43
CA PRO A 172 -53.59 61.82 18.43
C PRO A 172 -53.31 62.38 17.02
N ILE A 173 -52.55 61.63 16.24
CA ILE A 173 -52.26 61.90 14.82
C ILE A 173 -53.04 60.90 13.98
N HIS A 174 -53.79 61.39 13.01
CA HIS A 174 -54.56 60.59 12.06
C HIS A 174 -54.60 61.29 10.71
N LEU A 175 -53.74 60.86 9.78
CA LEU A 175 -53.58 61.46 8.45
C LEU A 175 -53.62 60.38 7.36
N ASP A 176 -54.36 60.62 6.28
CA ASP A 176 -54.37 59.75 5.11
C ASP A 176 -53.32 60.20 4.10
N SER A 177 -52.29 59.38 3.87
CA SER A 177 -51.20 59.70 2.94
C SER A 177 -51.62 59.66 1.48
N ALA A 178 -52.77 59.05 1.14
CA ALA A 178 -53.28 59.04 -0.23
C ALA A 178 -53.94 60.38 -0.62
N GLN A 179 -54.44 61.13 0.35
CA GLN A 179 -55.16 62.40 0.13
C GLN A 179 -54.29 63.64 0.36
N LEU A 180 -53.20 63.49 1.10
CA LEU A 180 -52.34 64.60 1.52
C LEU A 180 -50.98 64.53 0.83
N SER A 181 -50.42 65.68 0.45
CA SER A 181 -49.07 65.72 -0.13
C SER A 181 -47.98 65.37 0.90
N PRO A 182 -46.88 64.70 0.52
CA PRO A 182 -45.79 64.37 1.44
C PRO A 182 -45.19 65.59 2.15
N LYS A 183 -45.12 66.73 1.46
CA LYS A 183 -44.66 68.00 2.03
C LYS A 183 -45.60 68.48 3.13
N PHE A 184 -46.90 68.51 2.86
CA PHE A 184 -47.91 68.92 3.85
C PHE A 184 -47.86 68.05 5.11
N ILE A 185 -47.76 66.72 4.94
CA ILE A 185 -47.64 65.78 6.07
C ILE A 185 -46.39 66.12 6.89
N SER A 186 -45.26 66.32 6.24
CA SER A 186 -43.99 66.63 6.93
C SER A 186 -44.08 67.96 7.69
N ASP A 187 -44.57 69.02 7.03
CA ASP A 187 -44.73 70.34 7.64
C ASP A 187 -45.68 70.29 8.84
N TYR A 188 -46.77 69.52 8.75
CA TYR A 188 -47.70 69.29 9.85
C TYR A 188 -47.02 68.57 11.02
N LEU A 189 -46.34 67.45 10.78
CA LEU A 189 -45.69 66.68 11.85
C LEU A 189 -44.61 67.50 12.57
N TRP A 190 -43.81 68.28 11.84
CA TRP A 190 -42.81 69.15 12.43
C TRP A 190 -43.41 70.35 13.17
N SER A 191 -44.61 70.80 12.81
CA SER A 191 -45.31 71.87 13.54
C SER A 191 -45.77 71.46 14.95
N LEU A 192 -45.88 70.15 15.21
CA LEU A 192 -46.22 69.60 16.53
C LEU A 192 -45.04 69.61 17.50
N VAL A 193 -43.81 69.63 16.97
CA VAL A 193 -42.58 69.58 17.79
C VAL A 193 -42.31 70.97 18.36
N ASP A 194 -42.15 71.04 19.68
CA ASP A 194 -41.86 72.30 20.36
C ASP A 194 -40.52 72.90 19.90
N THR A 195 -40.54 74.17 19.53
CA THR A 195 -39.35 74.92 19.08
C THR A 195 -38.78 75.84 20.17
N THR A 196 -39.40 75.84 21.35
CA THR A 196 -38.95 76.62 22.51
C THR A 196 -37.79 75.92 23.21
N TRP A 197 -36.61 76.52 23.15
CA TRP A 197 -35.42 76.08 23.88
C TRP A 197 -35.42 76.72 25.27
N GLU A 198 -35.89 76.00 26.29
CA GLU A 198 -35.55 76.38 27.66
C GLU A 198 -34.10 75.97 27.92
N PRO A 199 -33.22 76.87 28.38
CA PRO A 199 -31.88 76.47 28.80
C PRO A 199 -32.02 75.55 30.02
N GLU A 200 -31.45 74.35 29.94
CA GLU A 200 -31.33 73.50 31.13
C GLU A 200 -30.58 74.27 32.24
N PRO A 201 -31.01 74.17 33.51
CA PRO A 201 -30.40 74.86 34.65
C PRO A 201 -28.98 74.36 34.99
#